data_AF-G3AF45-F1
#
_entry.id   AF-G3AF45-F1
#
_cell.length_a   1.000
_cell.length_b   1.000
_cell.length_c   1.000
_cell.angle_alpha   90.00
_cell.angle_beta   90.00
_cell.angle_gamma   90.00
#
_symmetry.space_group_name_H-M   'P 1'
#
loop_
_entity.id
_entity.type
_entity.pdbx_description
1 polymer ?
#
loop_
_entity_poly.entity_id
_entity_poly.type
_entity_poly.pdbx_seq_one_letter_code
_entity_poly.pdbx_strand_id
1 'polypeptide(L)'
;MSSVSSSIQSPRQESSQSSVSPPQINQHTSPPHLGFNPGGEPFIFKYPISTILKYLDIYQKMFYGIWPVLNINRLISQLISINFHEDMTREASIIYTQVLAICGAISMQVTFLTEKAKLIQGQGIDAESCIKECIAIREKFNHKLDLDDDILTTSLFLYEYYINTSGGTKAAMLYLREAISMAQIMGLHDTATYNNKTAGEIHRLRKLYYMLMITERYMSIEDGLPVILDACIPFPSLEDEEYPDLLTGFTELLKLFSVPDKSFFDKMVQIRKMSSNMEFLSNFFHESSTPPSQRWLVDVDKRLDNIKVLNFISDIQKVNILLSKHWMKSLNWHIAYKNGLLDKDSTEENSLSLTYPKTIAHEFLKSVTNLPIFAFESNGPGVVVKLLEIAQGLADSINDMALVRENYNSIPIHDTLHSIFTLIAKFKTEVTLPTELYRRIETMVNSYSVPRPIGYLEELSSESDQSEDNQYSRFRENLDDDFITKLNDSVFNNSQDPFPFEELENTNDPKEIYNRITSRLTPQQMETFEYLLASTVNSTPRMPSPLSTQLGLNKQFNV
;
A
#
# COMPACT_ATOMS: atom_id res chain seq x y z
N MET A 1 83.48 -62.41 -45.26
CA MET A 1 82.14 -62.97 -45.53
C MET A 1 81.10 -61.87 -45.38
N SER A 2 79.90 -62.06 -45.93
CA SER A 2 78.83 -61.06 -46.05
C SER A 2 77.65 -61.33 -45.10
N SER A 3 77.15 -60.28 -44.43
CA SER A 3 75.76 -60.12 -43.96
C SER A 3 75.57 -58.69 -43.41
N VAL A 4 74.45 -57.95 -43.52
CA VAL A 4 72.98 -58.24 -43.50
C VAL A 4 72.45 -58.44 -42.06
N SER A 5 71.32 -57.87 -41.60
CA SER A 5 70.49 -56.70 -42.00
C SER A 5 69.42 -56.39 -40.91
N SER A 6 68.74 -55.24 -41.01
CA SER A 6 67.31 -54.96 -40.70
C SER A 6 66.50 -55.71 -39.61
N SER A 7 65.88 -54.96 -38.70
CA SER A 7 64.42 -55.02 -38.34
C SER A 7 64.05 -53.72 -37.58
N ILE A 8 62.91 -53.00 -37.73
CA ILE A 8 61.47 -53.33 -37.92
C ILE A 8 60.88 -53.84 -36.59
N GLN A 9 59.82 -53.30 -35.96
CA GLN A 9 58.77 -52.29 -36.29
C GLN A 9 58.62 -51.27 -35.10
N SER A 10 57.60 -50.43 -34.81
CA SER A 10 56.23 -50.16 -35.32
C SER A 10 55.79 -48.68 -35.01
N PRO A 11 54.64 -48.14 -35.52
CA PRO A 11 54.50 -46.69 -35.73
C PRO A 11 53.16 -46.00 -35.28
N ARG A 12 53.04 -44.70 -35.62
CA ARG A 12 51.81 -43.85 -35.78
C ARG A 12 51.15 -43.31 -34.48
N GLN A 13 50.40 -42.19 -34.51
CA GLN A 13 49.84 -41.42 -35.65
C GLN A 13 50.32 -39.96 -35.75
N GLU A 14 50.15 -39.38 -36.95
CA GLU A 14 50.42 -37.98 -37.30
C GLU A 14 49.12 -37.15 -37.34
N SER A 15 49.22 -35.83 -37.13
CA SER A 15 48.49 -34.77 -37.88
C SER A 15 48.99 -33.40 -37.42
N SER A 16 49.96 -32.79 -38.10
CA SER A 16 49.78 -31.94 -39.30
C SER A 16 49.09 -30.60 -38.98
N GLN A 17 49.90 -29.57 -38.73
CA GLN A 17 49.43 -28.19 -38.52
C GLN A 17 48.84 -27.60 -39.81
N SER A 18 47.73 -26.87 -39.69
CA SER A 18 47.24 -25.94 -40.71
C SER A 18 47.05 -24.55 -40.08
N SER A 19 47.57 -23.53 -40.75
CA SER A 19 47.50 -22.14 -40.27
C SER A 19 46.14 -21.52 -40.61
N VAL A 20 45.37 -21.17 -39.59
CA VAL A 20 44.12 -20.39 -39.74
C VAL A 20 44.25 -19.11 -38.93
N SER A 21 44.15 -17.96 -39.61
CA SER A 21 44.16 -16.65 -38.98
C SER A 21 42.95 -16.46 -38.05
N PRO A 22 43.06 -15.67 -36.97
CA PRO A 22 41.91 -15.36 -36.12
C PRO A 22 40.83 -14.65 -36.95
N PRO A 23 39.53 -14.91 -36.68
CA PRO A 23 38.44 -14.25 -37.40
C PRO A 23 38.49 -12.74 -37.14
N GLN A 24 38.43 -11.94 -38.20
CA GLN A 24 38.29 -10.50 -38.06
C GLN A 24 36.92 -10.20 -37.45
N ILE A 25 36.90 -9.31 -36.45
CA ILE A 25 35.67 -8.78 -35.87
C ILE A 25 34.96 -8.01 -37.00
N ASN A 26 33.72 -8.38 -37.30
CA ASN A 26 32.92 -7.68 -38.31
C ASN A 26 32.81 -6.20 -37.95
N GLN A 27 33.11 -5.34 -38.93
CA GLN A 27 32.91 -3.90 -38.81
C GLN A 27 31.42 -3.61 -38.61
N HIS A 28 31.11 -2.47 -37.96
CA HIS A 28 29.74 -2.08 -37.61
C HIS A 28 28.80 -2.08 -38.82
N THR A 29 28.03 -3.15 -38.99
CA THR A 29 26.74 -3.06 -39.66
C THR A 29 25.82 -2.28 -38.72
N SER A 30 25.40 -1.09 -39.13
CA SER A 30 24.31 -0.37 -38.47
C SER A 30 23.11 -1.32 -38.29
N PRO A 31 22.34 -1.22 -37.19
CA PRO A 31 21.07 -1.95 -37.11
C PRO A 31 20.21 -1.60 -38.33
N PRO A 32 19.43 -2.56 -38.86
CA PRO A 32 18.59 -2.29 -40.03
C PRO A 32 17.68 -1.12 -39.71
N HIS A 33 17.75 -0.06 -40.52
CA HIS A 33 16.88 1.10 -40.37
C HIS A 33 15.43 0.61 -40.36
N LEU A 34 14.73 0.85 -39.25
CA LEU A 34 13.31 0.54 -39.10
C LEU A 34 12.50 1.53 -39.95
N GLY A 35 12.50 1.28 -41.25
CA GLY A 35 11.56 1.89 -42.18
C GLY A 35 10.16 1.45 -41.78
N PHE A 36 9.43 2.33 -41.11
CA PHE A 36 7.98 2.29 -41.12
C PHE A 36 7.56 2.28 -42.60
N ASN A 37 6.86 1.22 -43.04
CA ASN A 37 6.38 1.14 -44.42
C ASN A 37 5.43 2.33 -44.67
N PRO A 38 5.75 3.27 -45.58
CA PRO A 38 4.88 4.40 -45.85
C PRO A 38 3.61 3.90 -46.55
N GLY A 39 2.48 3.95 -45.84
CA GLY A 39 1.22 3.37 -46.29
C GLY A 39 0.49 2.52 -45.26
N GLY A 40 0.70 2.75 -43.96
CA GLY A 40 -0.20 2.24 -42.93
C GLY A 40 -1.52 3.02 -42.86
N GLU A 41 -2.45 2.55 -42.03
CA GLU A 41 -3.66 3.30 -41.71
C GLU A 41 -3.34 4.51 -40.80
N PRO A 42 -3.99 5.67 -40.98
CA PRO A 42 -3.70 6.88 -40.20
C PRO A 42 -3.93 6.63 -38.70
N PHE A 43 -3.00 7.08 -37.87
CA PHE A 43 -3.02 6.73 -36.45
C PHE A 43 -4.06 7.52 -35.66
N ILE A 44 -5.06 6.81 -35.13
CA ILE A 44 -6.14 7.38 -34.32
C ILE A 44 -5.86 7.16 -32.83
N PHE A 45 -5.87 8.23 -32.04
CA PHE A 45 -5.84 8.10 -30.57
C PHE A 45 -7.07 7.36 -30.05
N LYS A 46 -6.81 6.28 -29.30
CA LYS A 46 -7.81 5.43 -28.64
C LYS A 46 -8.74 6.19 -27.66
N TYR A 47 -8.23 7.27 -27.09
CA TYR A 47 -8.96 8.14 -26.17
C TYR A 47 -8.96 9.59 -26.70
N PRO A 48 -10.07 10.33 -26.58
CA PRO A 48 -10.10 11.75 -26.93
C PRO A 48 -9.05 12.55 -26.16
N ILE A 49 -8.41 13.53 -26.81
CA ILE A 49 -7.43 14.43 -26.17
C ILE A 49 -8.06 15.13 -24.96
N SER A 50 -9.33 15.53 -25.05
CA SER A 50 -10.09 16.13 -23.94
C SER A 50 -10.35 15.19 -22.75
N THR A 51 -10.21 13.87 -22.93
CA THR A 51 -10.18 12.90 -21.82
C THR A 51 -8.77 12.79 -21.26
N ILE A 52 -7.75 12.60 -22.12
CA ILE A 52 -6.33 12.52 -21.74
C ILE A 52 -5.92 13.71 -20.86
N LEU A 53 -6.26 14.93 -21.28
CA LEU A 53 -5.91 16.16 -20.57
C LEU A 53 -6.44 16.20 -19.12
N LYS A 54 -7.56 15.55 -18.82
CA LYS A 54 -8.08 15.46 -17.43
C LYS A 54 -7.17 14.62 -16.54
N TYR A 55 -6.68 13.48 -17.04
CA TYR A 55 -5.79 12.61 -16.28
C TYR A 55 -4.40 13.23 -16.08
N LEU A 56 -3.91 14.00 -17.06
CA LEU A 56 -2.69 14.81 -16.91
C LEU A 56 -2.86 15.95 -15.90
N ASP A 57 -4.03 16.61 -15.87
CA ASP A 57 -4.39 17.64 -14.88
C ASP A 57 -4.52 17.07 -13.46
N ILE A 58 -5.14 15.88 -13.30
CA ILE A 58 -5.19 15.14 -12.04
C ILE A 58 -3.78 14.79 -11.55
N TYR A 59 -2.90 14.30 -12.43
CA TYR A 59 -1.49 14.08 -12.08
C TYR A 59 -0.82 15.37 -11.60
N GLN A 60 -0.91 16.45 -12.37
CA GLN A 60 -0.25 17.72 -12.06
C GLN A 60 -0.69 18.30 -10.70
N LYS A 61 -1.98 18.15 -10.35
CA LYS A 61 -2.58 18.70 -9.12
C LYS A 61 -2.41 17.83 -7.89
N MET A 62 -2.42 16.50 -8.02
CA MET A 62 -2.46 15.58 -6.87
C MET A 62 -1.23 14.68 -6.74
N PHE A 63 -0.59 14.32 -7.84
CA PHE A 63 0.38 13.22 -7.87
C PHE A 63 1.80 13.64 -8.32
N TYR A 64 1.99 14.82 -8.92
CA TYR A 64 3.31 15.38 -9.20
C TYR A 64 4.15 15.52 -7.91
N GLY A 65 3.53 15.88 -6.79
CA GLY A 65 4.19 15.95 -5.48
C GLY A 65 4.59 14.60 -4.86
N ILE A 66 4.21 13.48 -5.49
CA ILE A 66 4.63 12.10 -5.15
C ILE A 66 5.65 11.61 -6.20
N TRP A 67 5.34 11.78 -7.49
CA TRP A 67 6.15 11.34 -8.63
C TRP A 67 6.57 12.54 -9.53
N PRO A 68 7.53 13.40 -9.14
CA PRO A 68 7.80 14.69 -9.81
C PRO A 68 8.62 14.58 -11.11
N VAL A 69 8.33 13.59 -11.97
CA VAL A 69 9.14 13.17 -13.12
C VAL A 69 8.68 13.71 -14.48
N LEU A 70 7.40 14.05 -14.68
CA LEU A 70 6.88 14.58 -15.96
C LEU A 70 6.68 16.10 -15.91
N ASN A 71 7.22 16.82 -16.90
CA ASN A 71 6.75 18.16 -17.21
C ASN A 71 5.51 18.06 -18.11
N ILE A 72 4.32 18.33 -17.55
CA ILE A 72 3.04 18.18 -18.26
C ILE A 72 2.86 19.24 -19.35
N ASN A 73 3.38 20.45 -19.17
CA ASN A 73 3.34 21.52 -20.18
C ASN A 73 4.09 21.10 -21.46
N ARG A 74 5.28 20.49 -21.32
CA ARG A 74 6.02 19.86 -22.42
C ARG A 74 5.23 18.70 -23.05
N LEU A 75 4.73 17.77 -22.23
CA LEU A 75 4.06 16.54 -22.71
C LEU A 75 2.79 16.86 -23.51
N ILE A 76 1.98 17.83 -23.06
CA ILE A 76 0.79 18.31 -23.78
C ILE A 76 1.20 18.97 -25.10
N SER A 77 2.23 19.80 -25.10
CA SER A 77 2.72 20.47 -26.31
C SER A 77 3.21 19.47 -27.35
N GLN A 78 3.94 18.43 -26.91
CA GLN A 78 4.37 17.31 -27.75
C GLN A 78 3.18 16.51 -28.29
N LEU A 79 2.21 16.14 -27.44
CA LEU A 79 1.02 15.37 -27.82
C LEU A 79 0.16 16.08 -28.89
N ILE A 80 0.00 17.41 -28.78
CA ILE A 80 -0.77 18.23 -29.72
C ILE A 80 -0.02 18.43 -31.06
N SER A 81 1.32 18.28 -31.06
CA SER A 81 2.14 18.41 -32.28
C SER A 81 2.18 17.16 -33.18
N ILE A 82 1.59 16.03 -32.74
CA ILE A 82 1.56 14.78 -33.52
C ILE A 82 0.64 14.94 -34.74
N ASN A 83 1.14 14.58 -35.93
CA ASN A 83 0.35 14.60 -37.16
C ASN A 83 -0.54 13.35 -37.28
N PHE A 84 -1.86 13.55 -37.29
CA PHE A 84 -2.87 12.48 -37.37
C PHE A 84 -3.09 11.92 -38.79
N HIS A 85 -2.50 12.55 -39.81
CA HIS A 85 -2.71 12.19 -41.21
C HIS A 85 -1.58 11.32 -41.81
N GLU A 86 -0.61 10.91 -40.98
CA GLU A 86 0.59 10.16 -41.39
C GLU A 86 0.78 8.89 -40.54
N ASP A 87 1.68 8.01 -40.99
CA ASP A 87 2.13 6.85 -40.22
C ASP A 87 2.78 7.30 -38.89
N MET A 88 2.38 6.69 -37.77
CA MET A 88 2.88 7.04 -36.44
C MET A 88 4.40 6.82 -36.35
N THR A 89 5.17 7.91 -36.24
CA THR A 89 6.63 7.87 -36.09
C THR A 89 7.06 7.29 -34.75
N ARG A 90 8.36 7.02 -34.59
CA ARG A 90 8.93 6.55 -33.32
C ARG A 90 8.74 7.58 -32.20
N GLU A 91 8.94 8.85 -32.51
CA GLU A 91 8.85 9.98 -31.57
C GLU A 91 7.40 10.15 -31.10
N ALA A 92 6.44 10.12 -32.04
CA ALA A 92 5.01 10.12 -31.74
C ALA A 92 4.60 8.89 -30.89
N SER A 93 5.19 7.72 -31.17
CA SER A 93 4.96 6.50 -30.38
C SER A 93 5.47 6.63 -28.95
N ILE A 94 6.65 7.22 -28.72
CA ILE A 94 7.21 7.45 -27.38
C ILE A 94 6.32 8.42 -26.59
N ILE A 95 5.98 9.58 -27.18
CA ILE A 95 5.10 10.59 -26.57
C ILE A 95 3.75 9.97 -26.18
N TYR A 96 3.11 9.25 -27.10
CA TYR A 96 1.78 8.69 -26.85
C TYR A 96 1.79 7.50 -25.88
N THR A 97 2.84 6.66 -25.88
CA THR A 97 2.97 5.59 -24.87
C THR A 97 3.28 6.12 -23.48
N GLN A 98 4.08 7.17 -23.35
CA GLN A 98 4.28 7.89 -22.09
C GLN A 98 2.95 8.44 -21.55
N VAL A 99 2.15 9.08 -22.42
CA VAL A 99 0.79 9.57 -22.10
C VAL A 99 -0.15 8.44 -21.68
N LEU A 100 -0.19 7.31 -22.38
CA LEU A 100 -1.01 6.17 -22.02
C LEU A 100 -0.59 5.55 -20.67
N ALA A 101 0.72 5.46 -20.40
CA ALA A 101 1.22 4.92 -19.14
C ALA A 101 0.82 5.78 -17.94
N ILE A 102 1.01 7.12 -18.00
CA ILE A 102 0.54 8.00 -16.92
C ILE A 102 -0.98 7.98 -16.79
N CYS A 103 -1.73 7.98 -17.91
CA CYS A 103 -3.19 7.90 -17.86
C CYS A 103 -3.69 6.61 -17.20
N GLY A 104 -3.10 5.46 -17.53
CA GLY A 104 -3.43 4.17 -16.91
C GLY A 104 -3.05 4.10 -15.42
N ALA A 105 -1.86 4.60 -15.06
CA ALA A 105 -1.41 4.66 -13.66
C ALA A 105 -2.31 5.54 -12.80
N ILE A 106 -2.63 6.77 -13.25
CA ILE A 106 -3.58 7.65 -12.55
C ILE A 106 -4.97 7.02 -12.51
N SER A 107 -5.44 6.43 -13.61
CA SER A 107 -6.77 5.80 -13.63
C SER A 107 -6.90 4.58 -12.72
N MET A 108 -5.78 3.97 -12.30
CA MET A 108 -5.76 2.99 -11.20
C MET A 108 -5.68 3.70 -9.84
N GLN A 109 -4.77 4.65 -9.66
CA GLN A 109 -4.54 5.35 -8.39
C GLN A 109 -5.79 6.08 -7.84
N VAL A 110 -6.62 6.66 -8.72
CA VAL A 110 -7.87 7.32 -8.30
C VAL A 110 -8.93 6.35 -7.78
N THR A 111 -8.81 5.04 -8.02
CA THR A 111 -9.77 4.04 -7.52
C THR A 111 -9.70 3.83 -6.00
N PHE A 112 -8.58 4.22 -5.37
CA PHE A 112 -8.37 4.14 -3.92
C PHE A 112 -8.87 5.36 -3.15
N LEU A 113 -9.29 6.42 -3.87
CA LEU A 113 -9.95 7.57 -3.26
C LEU A 113 -11.40 7.22 -2.92
N THR A 114 -11.98 7.89 -1.93
CA THR A 114 -13.41 7.78 -1.61
C THR A 114 -14.31 8.15 -2.80
N GLU A 115 -15.51 7.54 -2.92
CA GLU A 115 -16.43 7.78 -4.05
C GLU A 115 -16.74 9.27 -4.28
N LYS A 116 -16.84 10.05 -3.20
CA LYS A 116 -17.00 11.51 -3.28
C LYS A 116 -15.87 12.22 -4.04
N ALA A 117 -14.63 11.71 -3.96
CA ALA A 117 -13.51 12.20 -4.74
C ALA A 117 -13.51 11.66 -6.19
N LYS A 118 -13.86 10.38 -6.40
CA LYS A 118 -14.00 9.80 -7.75
C LYS A 118 -15.03 10.54 -8.60
N LEU A 119 -16.18 10.88 -8.00
CA LEU A 119 -17.26 11.62 -8.66
C LEU A 119 -16.85 13.05 -9.10
N ILE A 120 -15.86 13.65 -8.43
CA ILE A 120 -15.31 14.97 -8.80
C ILE A 120 -14.31 14.87 -9.96
N GLN A 121 -13.63 13.73 -10.10
CA GLN A 121 -12.56 13.50 -11.09
C GLN A 121 -13.09 12.92 -12.42
N GLY A 122 -14.16 12.11 -12.35
CA GLY A 122 -14.90 11.61 -13.50
C GLY A 122 -14.26 10.39 -14.17
N GLN A 123 -15.09 9.62 -14.88
CA GLN A 123 -14.68 8.43 -15.64
C GLN A 123 -14.40 8.78 -17.11
N GLY A 124 -13.54 8.00 -17.77
CA GLY A 124 -13.30 8.14 -19.21
C GLY A 124 -12.18 7.27 -19.80
N ILE A 125 -11.22 6.83 -18.98
CA ILE A 125 -10.20 5.85 -19.38
C ILE A 125 -10.43 4.56 -18.60
N ASP A 126 -10.55 3.44 -19.32
CA ASP A 126 -10.36 2.12 -18.72
C ASP A 126 -8.84 1.86 -18.60
N ALA A 127 -8.37 1.63 -17.39
CA ALA A 127 -6.94 1.54 -17.09
C ALA A 127 -6.29 0.32 -17.78
N GLU A 128 -6.96 -0.84 -17.80
CA GLU A 128 -6.39 -2.06 -18.37
C GLU A 128 -6.25 -1.96 -19.90
N SER A 129 -7.28 -1.48 -20.59
CA SER A 129 -7.25 -1.24 -22.04
C SER A 129 -6.26 -0.13 -22.43
N CYS A 130 -6.04 0.86 -21.55
CA CYS A 130 -5.04 1.92 -21.75
C CYS A 130 -3.61 1.37 -21.70
N ILE A 131 -3.32 0.52 -20.70
CA ILE A 131 -2.00 -0.11 -20.55
C ILE A 131 -1.74 -1.19 -21.61
N LYS A 132 -2.76 -1.96 -22.01
CA LYS A 132 -2.67 -2.87 -23.18
C LYS A 132 -2.28 -2.12 -24.46
N GLU A 133 -2.82 -0.92 -24.67
CA GLU A 133 -2.45 -0.07 -25.80
C GLU A 133 -1.00 0.40 -25.73
N CYS A 134 -0.57 0.86 -24.55
CA CYS A 134 0.80 1.31 -24.31
C CYS A 134 1.83 0.21 -24.64
N ILE A 135 1.59 -1.02 -24.15
CA ILE A 135 2.47 -2.17 -24.37
C ILE A 135 2.48 -2.57 -25.86
N ALA A 136 1.32 -2.61 -26.52
CA ALA A 136 1.24 -2.96 -27.94
C ALA A 136 2.03 -1.99 -28.84
N ILE A 137 1.94 -0.68 -28.58
CA ILE A 137 2.71 0.32 -29.32
C ILE A 137 4.20 0.24 -28.98
N ARG A 138 4.56 0.08 -27.69
CA ARG A 138 5.96 -0.08 -27.23
C ARG A 138 6.70 -1.22 -27.92
N GLU A 139 6.05 -2.37 -28.15
CA GLU A 139 6.66 -3.47 -28.89
C GLU A 139 6.70 -3.19 -30.40
N LYS A 140 5.68 -2.51 -30.98
CA LYS A 140 5.65 -2.14 -32.41
C LYS A 140 6.85 -1.29 -32.84
N PHE A 141 7.30 -0.32 -32.03
CA PHE A 141 8.49 0.49 -32.33
C PHE A 141 9.80 -0.05 -31.72
N ASN A 142 9.75 -1.19 -31.02
CA ASN A 142 10.87 -1.81 -30.31
C ASN A 142 11.70 -0.81 -29.47
N HIS A 143 11.06 -0.26 -28.44
CA HIS A 143 11.63 0.71 -27.48
C HIS A 143 12.98 0.30 -26.82
N LYS A 144 13.41 -0.95 -26.95
CA LYS A 144 14.63 -1.50 -26.32
C LYS A 144 15.92 -1.16 -27.08
N LEU A 145 15.82 -0.66 -28.32
CA LEU A 145 16.96 -0.47 -29.22
C LEU A 145 17.73 0.86 -29.03
N ASP A 146 17.05 1.89 -28.54
CA ASP A 146 17.58 3.24 -28.34
C ASP A 146 16.83 3.84 -27.15
N LEU A 147 17.56 4.29 -26.13
CA LEU A 147 17.01 4.58 -24.80
C LEU A 147 17.09 6.07 -24.48
N ASP A 148 15.93 6.67 -24.23
CA ASP A 148 15.79 7.99 -23.64
C ASP A 148 15.04 7.92 -22.30
N ASP A 149 14.93 9.06 -21.62
CA ASP A 149 14.31 9.12 -20.30
C ASP A 149 12.77 9.18 -20.36
N ASP A 150 12.19 9.39 -21.54
CA ASP A 150 10.74 9.32 -21.75
C ASP A 150 10.26 7.86 -21.87
N ILE A 151 11.03 7.00 -22.55
CA ILE A 151 10.88 5.53 -22.55
C ILE A 151 11.03 4.97 -21.13
N LEU A 152 12.09 5.38 -20.40
CA LEU A 152 12.31 4.98 -19.00
C LEU A 152 11.13 5.38 -18.11
N THR A 153 10.68 6.64 -18.22
CA THR A 153 9.53 7.15 -17.46
C THR A 153 8.24 6.40 -17.81
N THR A 154 8.10 5.94 -19.06
CA THR A 154 6.99 5.07 -19.46
C THR A 154 7.01 3.74 -18.69
N SER A 155 8.18 3.11 -18.51
CA SER A 155 8.32 1.90 -17.67
C SER A 155 8.05 2.15 -16.18
N LEU A 156 8.44 3.31 -15.65
CA LEU A 156 8.09 3.70 -14.28
C LEU A 156 6.56 3.76 -14.08
N PHE A 157 5.80 4.37 -15.00
CA PHE A 157 4.34 4.38 -14.89
C PHE A 157 3.67 3.04 -15.20
N LEU A 158 4.30 2.14 -15.98
CA LEU A 158 3.87 0.74 -16.04
C LEU A 158 4.04 0.03 -14.68
N TYR A 159 5.15 0.26 -13.96
CA TYR A 159 5.28 -0.22 -12.58
C TYR A 159 4.14 0.32 -11.68
N GLU A 160 3.87 1.63 -11.70
CA GLU A 160 2.86 2.25 -10.83
C GLU A 160 1.43 1.74 -11.12
N TYR A 161 1.12 1.40 -12.37
CA TYR A 161 -0.12 0.69 -12.70
C TYR A 161 -0.14 -0.74 -12.13
N TYR A 162 0.91 -1.53 -12.41
CA TYR A 162 0.92 -2.96 -12.09
C TYR A 162 1.05 -3.26 -10.59
N ILE A 163 1.73 -2.42 -9.80
CA ILE A 163 1.81 -2.60 -8.34
C ILE A 163 0.46 -2.36 -7.66
N ASN A 164 -0.37 -1.50 -8.26
CA ASN A 164 -1.71 -1.16 -7.82
C ASN A 164 -2.80 -2.05 -8.49
N THR A 165 -2.42 -3.09 -9.22
CA THR A 165 -3.35 -4.04 -9.86
C THR A 165 -3.29 -5.40 -9.14
N SER A 166 -4.44 -5.99 -8.80
CA SER A 166 -4.50 -7.29 -8.13
C SER A 166 -3.73 -8.39 -8.89
N GLY A 167 -2.73 -8.98 -8.26
CA GLY A 167 -1.83 -9.98 -8.87
C GLY A 167 -0.75 -9.41 -9.81
N GLY A 168 -0.71 -8.09 -10.03
CA GLY A 168 0.21 -7.41 -10.93
C GLY A 168 1.65 -7.25 -10.39
N THR A 169 1.89 -7.52 -9.11
CA THR A 169 3.17 -7.33 -8.41
C THR A 169 4.39 -7.87 -9.18
N LYS A 170 4.29 -9.05 -9.80
CA LYS A 170 5.38 -9.64 -10.60
C LYS A 170 5.66 -8.85 -11.88
N ALA A 171 4.65 -8.32 -12.55
CA ALA A 171 4.82 -7.44 -13.71
C ALA A 171 5.41 -6.10 -13.26
N ALA A 172 4.96 -5.56 -12.12
CA ALA A 172 5.52 -4.35 -11.53
C ALA A 172 7.03 -4.49 -11.29
N MET A 173 7.48 -5.56 -10.63
CA MET A 173 8.92 -5.84 -10.43
C MET A 173 9.71 -5.85 -11.75
N LEU A 174 9.14 -6.43 -12.83
CA LEU A 174 9.79 -6.46 -14.14
C LEU A 174 9.91 -5.06 -14.77
N TYR A 175 8.86 -4.23 -14.73
CA TYR A 175 8.91 -2.87 -15.24
C TYR A 175 9.82 -1.94 -14.42
N LEU A 176 9.86 -2.11 -13.10
CA LEU A 176 10.83 -1.43 -12.23
C LEU A 176 12.27 -1.85 -12.55
N ARG A 177 12.52 -3.15 -12.77
CA ARG A 177 13.84 -3.64 -13.19
C ARG A 177 14.24 -3.17 -14.57
N GLU A 178 13.31 -3.07 -15.51
CA GLU A 178 13.53 -2.48 -16.82
C GLU A 178 13.94 -1.00 -16.68
N ALA A 179 13.17 -0.20 -15.94
CA ALA A 179 13.46 1.23 -15.71
C ALA A 179 14.80 1.47 -14.99
N ILE A 180 15.14 0.66 -13.98
CA ILE A 180 16.45 0.68 -13.30
C ILE A 180 17.58 0.32 -14.27
N SER A 181 17.38 -0.70 -15.12
CA SER A 181 18.37 -1.10 -16.13
C SER A 181 18.61 0.02 -17.15
N MET A 182 17.54 0.69 -17.61
CA MET A 182 17.63 1.87 -18.48
C MET A 182 18.42 3.00 -17.80
N ALA A 183 18.11 3.32 -16.53
CA ALA A 183 18.86 4.33 -15.77
C ALA A 183 20.37 4.00 -15.63
N GLN A 184 20.72 2.73 -15.50
CA GLN A 184 22.11 2.29 -15.45
C GLN A 184 22.81 2.35 -16.82
N ILE A 185 22.15 1.90 -17.90
CA ILE A 185 22.67 1.99 -19.28
C ILE A 185 22.88 3.45 -19.70
N MET A 186 21.98 4.35 -19.29
CA MET A 186 22.07 5.80 -19.52
C MET A 186 23.06 6.52 -18.59
N GLY A 187 23.76 5.80 -17.70
CA GLY A 187 24.78 6.38 -16.83
C GLY A 187 24.25 7.32 -15.73
N LEU A 188 22.96 7.26 -15.36
CA LEU A 188 22.33 8.21 -14.42
C LEU A 188 22.84 8.09 -12.97
N HIS A 189 23.66 7.08 -12.67
CA HIS A 189 24.36 6.92 -11.39
C HIS A 189 25.76 7.57 -11.37
N ASP A 190 26.30 7.97 -12.53
CA ASP A 190 27.60 8.62 -12.65
C ASP A 190 27.44 10.14 -12.71
N THR A 191 28.17 10.84 -11.83
CA THR A 191 28.28 12.30 -11.84
C THR A 191 28.81 12.86 -13.16
N ALA A 192 29.65 12.13 -13.91
CA ALA A 192 30.23 12.61 -15.17
C ALA A 192 29.21 12.75 -16.31
N THR A 193 28.14 11.94 -16.29
CA THR A 193 27.01 11.99 -17.23
C THR A 193 26.34 13.36 -17.32
N TYR A 194 26.46 14.16 -16.26
CA TYR A 194 25.82 15.47 -16.14
C TYR A 194 26.69 16.63 -16.66
N ASN A 195 27.99 16.43 -16.89
CA ASN A 195 28.95 17.52 -17.18
C ASN A 195 28.63 18.36 -18.43
N ASN A 196 27.98 17.76 -19.44
CA ASN A 196 27.66 18.40 -20.72
C ASN A 196 26.15 18.63 -20.91
N LYS A 197 25.37 18.68 -19.82
CA LYS A 197 23.91 18.82 -19.84
C LYS A 197 23.45 20.17 -19.32
N THR A 198 22.28 20.62 -19.77
CA THR A 198 21.64 21.84 -19.24
C THR A 198 21.11 21.61 -17.83
N ALA A 199 20.96 22.67 -17.02
CA ALA A 199 20.45 22.56 -15.64
C ALA A 199 19.09 21.84 -15.57
N GLY A 200 18.17 22.14 -16.49
CA GLY A 200 16.86 21.48 -16.58
C GLY A 200 16.94 19.98 -16.93
N GLU A 201 17.86 19.56 -17.80
CA GLU A 201 18.12 18.13 -18.04
C GLU A 201 18.72 17.45 -16.81
N ILE A 202 19.70 18.09 -16.16
CA ILE A 202 20.36 17.57 -14.96
C ILE A 202 19.32 17.34 -13.86
N HIS A 203 18.44 18.32 -13.65
CA HIS A 203 17.34 18.26 -12.69
C HIS A 203 16.33 17.16 -13.02
N ARG A 204 15.84 17.10 -14.26
CA ARG A 204 14.91 16.05 -14.74
C ARG A 204 15.48 14.64 -14.52
N LEU A 205 16.71 14.40 -14.97
CA LEU A 205 17.37 13.10 -14.85
C LEU A 205 17.71 12.73 -13.40
N ARG A 206 18.04 13.70 -12.54
CA ARG A 206 18.19 13.47 -11.10
C ARG A 206 16.88 13.05 -10.46
N LYS A 207 15.79 13.79 -10.68
CA LYS A 207 14.45 13.43 -10.16
C LYS A 207 14.05 12.00 -10.57
N LEU A 208 14.30 11.63 -11.82
CA LEU A 208 13.99 10.30 -12.34
C LEU A 208 14.82 9.17 -11.71
N TYR A 209 16.16 9.34 -11.62
CA TYR A 209 17.05 8.40 -10.92
C TYR A 209 16.61 8.18 -9.47
N TYR A 210 16.29 9.27 -8.79
CA TYR A 210 15.92 9.28 -7.39
C TYR A 210 14.52 8.74 -7.10
N MET A 211 13.58 8.90 -8.02
CA MET A 211 12.28 8.25 -7.96
C MET A 211 12.45 6.73 -8.02
N LEU A 212 13.25 6.21 -8.97
CA LEU A 212 13.55 4.78 -9.05
C LEU A 212 14.23 4.25 -7.77
N MET A 213 15.13 5.02 -7.16
CA MET A 213 15.80 4.63 -5.91
C MET A 213 14.82 4.51 -4.73
N ILE A 214 13.88 5.45 -4.56
CA ILE A 214 12.82 5.34 -3.53
C ILE A 214 11.96 4.09 -3.81
N THR A 215 11.50 3.94 -5.05
CA THR A 215 10.60 2.85 -5.45
C THR A 215 11.25 1.48 -5.29
N GLU A 216 12.53 1.33 -5.64
CA GLU A 216 13.30 0.11 -5.40
C GLU A 216 13.40 -0.22 -3.91
N ARG A 217 13.70 0.77 -3.07
CA ARG A 217 13.86 0.57 -1.61
C ARG A 217 12.55 0.18 -0.93
N TYR A 218 11.42 0.70 -1.41
CA TYR A 218 10.08 0.24 -0.99
C TYR A 218 9.83 -1.23 -1.41
N MET A 219 9.99 -1.55 -2.70
CA MET A 219 9.82 -2.91 -3.21
C MET A 219 10.80 -3.93 -2.62
N SER A 220 11.95 -3.46 -2.13
CA SER A 220 12.93 -4.30 -1.43
C SER A 220 12.41 -4.76 -0.07
N ILE A 221 11.83 -3.85 0.71
CA ILE A 221 11.30 -4.17 2.03
C ILE A 221 10.06 -5.06 1.90
N GLU A 222 9.14 -4.77 0.98
CA GLU A 222 7.86 -5.49 0.92
C GLU A 222 7.93 -6.81 0.14
N ASP A 223 8.51 -6.81 -1.06
CA ASP A 223 8.54 -7.98 -1.95
C ASP A 223 9.88 -8.73 -1.98
N GLY A 224 10.87 -8.29 -1.20
CA GLY A 224 12.16 -8.94 -1.10
C GLY A 224 13.12 -8.69 -2.29
N LEU A 225 12.84 -7.68 -3.12
CA LEU A 225 13.61 -7.34 -4.31
C LEU A 225 14.98 -6.72 -3.93
N PRO A 226 16.15 -7.28 -4.30
CA PRO A 226 17.44 -6.75 -3.82
C PRO A 226 17.73 -5.33 -4.32
N VAL A 227 18.25 -4.43 -3.49
CA VAL A 227 18.57 -3.05 -3.94
C VAL A 227 19.81 -2.99 -4.83
N ILE A 228 19.79 -2.12 -5.84
CA ILE A 228 20.84 -1.86 -6.84
C ILE A 228 21.24 -0.38 -6.84
N LEU A 229 20.32 0.54 -6.52
CA LEU A 229 20.56 1.99 -6.60
C LEU A 229 21.04 2.63 -5.28
N ASP A 230 22.17 3.31 -5.37
CA ASP A 230 22.81 4.06 -4.27
C ASP A 230 22.50 5.56 -4.33
N ALA A 231 22.59 6.25 -3.19
CA ALA A 231 22.44 7.70 -3.12
C ALA A 231 23.76 8.41 -3.51
N CYS A 232 24.26 8.15 -4.72
CA CYS A 232 25.65 8.45 -5.14
C CYS A 232 25.86 9.78 -5.90
N ILE A 233 24.79 10.48 -6.29
CA ILE A 233 24.83 11.76 -7.02
C ILE A 233 24.32 12.92 -6.15
N PRO A 234 24.33 14.19 -6.60
CA PRO A 234 23.65 15.28 -5.89
C PRO A 234 22.13 15.19 -6.07
N PHE A 235 21.37 15.49 -5.01
CA PHE A 235 19.90 15.60 -5.08
C PHE A 235 19.44 16.69 -6.08
N PRO A 236 18.20 16.60 -6.61
CA PRO A 236 17.57 17.68 -7.37
C PRO A 236 17.42 18.96 -6.50
N SER A 237 17.61 20.14 -7.09
CA SER A 237 17.47 21.42 -6.38
C SER A 237 16.02 21.88 -6.35
N LEU A 238 15.64 22.67 -5.33
CA LEU A 238 14.39 23.42 -5.35
C LEU A 238 14.49 24.69 -6.22
N GLU A 239 15.72 25.13 -6.55
CA GLU A 239 15.99 26.30 -7.40
C GLU A 239 15.86 25.99 -8.90
N ASP A 240 15.98 24.71 -9.29
CA ASP A 240 15.89 24.22 -10.69
C ASP A 240 14.44 23.81 -11.08
N GLU A 241 13.45 24.06 -10.23
CA GLU A 241 12.09 23.50 -10.34
C GLU A 241 11.02 24.55 -10.70
N GLU A 242 10.10 24.20 -11.61
CA GLU A 242 8.99 25.09 -12.04
C GLU A 242 7.97 25.33 -10.91
N TYR A 243 7.78 24.34 -10.03
CA TYR A 243 6.89 24.37 -8.88
C TYR A 243 7.59 23.88 -7.58
N PRO A 244 8.47 24.69 -6.96
CA PRO A 244 9.33 24.25 -5.84
C PRO A 244 8.57 23.69 -4.63
N ASP A 245 7.41 24.25 -4.31
CA ASP A 245 6.55 23.76 -3.21
C ASP A 245 6.09 22.31 -3.44
N LEU A 246 5.82 21.93 -4.70
CA LEU A 246 5.43 20.57 -5.05
C LEU A 246 6.61 19.59 -5.00
N LEU A 247 7.84 20.03 -5.25
CA LEU A 247 9.03 19.18 -5.13
C LEU A 247 9.52 19.04 -3.68
N THR A 248 9.26 20.04 -2.82
CA THR A 248 9.80 20.10 -1.46
C THR A 248 9.55 18.82 -0.64
N GLY A 249 8.35 18.24 -0.73
CA GLY A 249 8.04 16.98 -0.03
C GLY A 249 8.85 15.78 -0.51
N PHE A 250 9.09 15.67 -1.82
CA PHE A 250 9.94 14.63 -2.42
C PHE A 250 11.41 14.79 -1.98
N THR A 251 11.93 16.02 -1.87
CA THR A 251 13.31 16.26 -1.41
C THR A 251 13.55 15.88 0.06
N GLU A 252 12.55 15.98 0.94
CA GLU A 252 12.64 15.40 2.30
C GLU A 252 12.50 13.87 2.29
N LEU A 253 11.64 13.32 1.42
CA LEU A 253 11.50 11.88 1.23
C LEU A 253 12.81 11.24 0.71
N LEU A 254 13.57 11.94 -0.13
CA LEU A 254 14.89 11.49 -0.59
C LEU A 254 15.92 11.43 0.53
N LYS A 255 15.95 12.41 1.43
CA LYS A 255 16.82 12.38 2.62
C LYS A 255 16.48 11.17 3.48
N LEU A 256 15.18 10.91 3.69
CA LEU A 256 14.65 9.79 4.48
C LEU A 256 15.08 8.43 3.89
N PHE A 257 14.79 8.17 2.61
CA PHE A 257 15.17 6.91 1.95
C PHE A 257 16.69 6.77 1.72
N SER A 258 17.45 7.87 1.83
CA SER A 258 18.93 7.87 1.85
C SER A 258 19.52 7.75 3.27
N VAL A 259 18.70 7.61 4.33
CA VAL A 259 19.23 7.28 5.67
C VAL A 259 19.80 5.86 5.70
N PRO A 260 19.04 4.80 5.30
CA PRO A 260 19.54 3.44 5.35
C PRO A 260 20.48 3.13 4.18
N ASP A 261 21.51 2.35 4.47
CA ASP A 261 22.42 1.77 3.47
C ASP A 261 21.87 0.43 2.93
N LYS A 262 22.57 -0.15 1.95
CA LYS A 262 22.21 -1.44 1.34
C LYS A 262 22.07 -2.59 2.35
N SER A 263 22.89 -2.62 3.42
CA SER A 263 22.84 -3.67 4.43
C SER A 263 21.56 -3.64 5.25
N PHE A 264 20.92 -2.46 5.40
CA PHE A 264 19.59 -2.35 6.00
C PHE A 264 18.54 -3.11 5.19
N PHE A 265 18.51 -2.89 3.87
CA PHE A 265 17.58 -3.57 2.97
C PHE A 265 17.84 -5.07 2.92
N ASP A 266 19.11 -5.50 2.76
CA ASP A 266 19.48 -6.92 2.79
C ASP A 266 19.00 -7.63 4.08
N LYS A 267 19.09 -6.95 5.25
CA LYS A 267 18.58 -7.47 6.53
C LYS A 267 17.06 -7.56 6.60
N MET A 268 16.33 -6.58 6.07
CA MET A 268 14.87 -6.65 6.02
C MET A 268 14.39 -7.82 5.14
N VAL A 269 15.05 -8.05 3.99
CA VAL A 269 14.78 -9.21 3.13
C VAL A 269 15.05 -10.53 3.86
N GLN A 270 16.12 -10.60 4.67
CA GLN A 270 16.42 -11.78 5.50
C GLN A 270 15.33 -12.01 6.58
N ILE A 271 14.88 -10.96 7.28
CA ILE A 271 13.85 -11.05 8.32
C ILE A 271 12.49 -11.52 7.76
N ARG A 272 12.04 -10.97 6.61
CA ARG A 272 10.78 -11.42 5.99
C ARG A 272 10.88 -12.88 5.50
N LYS A 273 12.03 -13.33 4.98
CA LYS A 273 12.26 -14.74 4.59
C LYS A 273 12.26 -15.71 5.79
N MET A 274 12.89 -15.33 6.90
CA MET A 274 12.88 -16.14 8.14
C MET A 274 11.46 -16.35 8.68
N SER A 275 10.54 -15.43 8.37
CA SER A 275 9.14 -15.47 8.81
C SER A 275 8.23 -16.36 7.95
N SER A 276 8.70 -16.88 6.80
CA SER A 276 7.83 -17.55 5.81
C SER A 276 8.13 -19.04 5.57
N ASN A 277 9.30 -19.58 5.96
CA ASN A 277 9.62 -21.00 5.79
C ASN A 277 10.54 -21.55 6.89
N MET A 278 10.45 -22.86 7.15
CA MET A 278 11.29 -23.63 8.09
C MET A 278 12.72 -23.90 7.56
N GLU A 279 13.30 -22.94 6.83
CA GLU A 279 14.63 -23.01 6.21
C GLU A 279 15.71 -22.27 7.03
N PHE A 280 15.69 -22.49 8.34
CA PHE A 280 16.69 -21.98 9.29
C PHE A 280 18.13 -22.34 8.90
N LEU A 281 18.34 -23.52 8.30
CA LEU A 281 19.66 -24.09 8.03
C LEU A 281 20.29 -23.69 6.68
N SER A 282 19.52 -23.25 5.68
CA SER A 282 20.07 -22.92 4.35
C SER A 282 20.75 -21.54 4.33
N ASN A 283 20.22 -20.57 5.07
CA ASN A 283 20.73 -19.20 5.11
C ASN A 283 22.02 -19.04 5.94
N PHE A 284 22.27 -19.91 6.92
CA PHE A 284 23.39 -19.80 7.89
C PHE A 284 24.78 -19.95 7.25
N PHE A 285 24.88 -20.54 6.04
CA PHE A 285 26.15 -20.79 5.35
C PHE A 285 26.43 -19.84 4.17
N HIS A 286 25.58 -18.82 3.96
CA HIS A 286 25.72 -17.84 2.88
C HIS A 286 25.82 -16.39 3.39
N GLU A 287 26.21 -16.19 4.65
CA GLU A 287 26.41 -14.85 5.23
C GLU A 287 27.51 -14.05 4.49
N SER A 288 27.07 -13.10 3.67
CA SER A 288 27.92 -12.07 3.05
C SER A 288 27.74 -10.69 3.67
N SER A 289 26.83 -10.55 4.65
CA SER A 289 26.47 -9.29 5.30
C SER A 289 27.09 -9.21 6.69
N THR A 290 27.73 -8.10 7.04
CA THR A 290 28.21 -7.87 8.41
C THR A 290 27.05 -7.88 9.43
N PRO A 291 27.22 -8.42 10.64
CA PRO A 291 26.19 -8.36 11.68
C PRO A 291 25.77 -6.91 12.00
N PRO A 292 24.49 -6.63 12.29
CA PRO A 292 24.06 -5.30 12.68
C PRO A 292 24.67 -4.94 14.05
N SER A 293 24.89 -3.64 14.29
CA SER A 293 25.38 -3.15 15.58
C SER A 293 24.43 -2.12 16.17
N GLN A 294 24.31 -2.10 17.50
CA GLN A 294 23.53 -1.10 18.24
C GLN A 294 23.88 0.34 17.83
N ARG A 295 25.18 0.64 17.62
CA ARG A 295 25.63 1.97 17.19
C ARG A 295 25.10 2.37 15.80
N TRP A 296 25.06 1.44 14.86
CA TRP A 296 24.54 1.68 13.50
C TRP A 296 23.01 1.89 13.52
N LEU A 297 22.28 1.07 14.28
CA LEU A 297 20.83 1.20 14.47
C LEU A 297 20.44 2.54 15.12
N VAL A 298 21.22 2.99 16.11
CA VAL A 298 21.04 4.30 16.77
C VAL A 298 21.42 5.48 15.87
N ASP A 299 22.35 5.31 14.94
CA ASP A 299 22.69 6.35 13.94
C ASP A 299 21.57 6.49 12.88
N VAL A 300 21.06 5.37 12.37
CA VAL A 300 19.90 5.32 11.46
C VAL A 300 18.69 6.00 12.11
N ASP A 301 18.34 5.66 13.35
CA ASP A 301 17.20 6.26 14.06
C ASP A 301 17.35 7.78 14.22
N LYS A 302 18.51 8.25 14.71
CA LYS A 302 18.80 9.68 14.85
C LYS A 302 18.78 10.44 13.52
N ARG A 303 19.22 9.82 12.43
CA ARG A 303 19.19 10.42 11.09
C ARG A 303 17.76 10.47 10.54
N LEU A 304 16.91 9.48 10.83
CA LEU A 304 15.47 9.54 10.54
C LEU A 304 14.77 10.63 11.35
N ASP A 305 15.12 10.82 12.63
CA ASP A 305 14.52 11.86 13.46
C ASP A 305 14.84 13.27 13.00
N ASN A 306 16.02 13.50 12.41
CA ASN A 306 16.38 14.76 11.78
C ASN A 306 15.64 15.06 10.45
N ILE A 307 14.88 14.12 9.88
CA ILE A 307 14.02 14.38 8.71
C ILE A 307 12.88 15.32 9.11
N LYS A 308 12.74 16.41 8.35
CA LYS A 308 11.81 17.50 8.62
C LYS A 308 10.50 17.29 7.89
N VAL A 309 9.41 17.72 8.53
CA VAL A 309 8.10 17.90 7.89
C VAL A 309 7.80 19.39 7.93
N LEU A 310 7.68 20.00 6.76
CA LEU A 310 7.58 21.45 6.61
C LEU A 310 6.11 21.86 6.51
N ASN A 311 5.68 22.85 7.30
CA ASN A 311 4.26 23.18 7.44
C ASN A 311 3.55 23.57 6.13
N PHE A 312 4.29 24.10 5.15
CA PHE A 312 3.77 24.65 3.90
C PHE A 312 3.58 23.63 2.78
N ILE A 313 4.12 22.40 2.90
CA ILE A 313 3.91 21.36 1.87
C ILE A 313 2.47 20.83 1.92
N SER A 314 2.03 20.16 0.86
CA SER A 314 0.69 19.56 0.79
C SER A 314 0.50 18.48 1.86
N ASP A 315 -0.74 18.29 2.33
CA ASP A 315 -1.02 17.27 3.35
C ASP A 315 -0.76 15.84 2.85
N ILE A 316 -0.92 15.60 1.53
CA ILE A 316 -0.51 14.35 0.86
C ILE A 316 0.97 14.07 1.15
N GLN A 317 1.83 15.08 1.02
CA GLN A 317 3.27 14.94 1.27
C GLN A 317 3.61 14.85 2.77
N LYS A 318 2.87 15.57 3.64
CA LYS A 318 3.01 15.40 5.10
C LYS A 318 2.72 13.96 5.51
N VAL A 319 1.62 13.37 5.04
CA VAL A 319 1.28 11.95 5.29
C VAL A 319 2.36 11.02 4.74
N ASN A 320 2.86 11.24 3.51
CA ASN A 320 3.90 10.39 2.91
C ASN A 320 5.19 10.37 3.76
N ILE A 321 5.70 11.54 4.13
CA ILE A 321 6.94 11.67 4.90
C ILE A 321 6.73 11.14 6.33
N LEU A 322 5.64 11.51 7.00
CA LEU A 322 5.35 11.07 8.37
C LEU A 322 5.19 9.55 8.45
N LEU A 323 4.39 8.96 7.57
CA LEU A 323 4.18 7.52 7.56
C LEU A 323 5.47 6.77 7.20
N SER A 324 6.20 7.23 6.17
CA SER A 324 7.47 6.61 5.77
C SER A 324 8.55 6.75 6.85
N LYS A 325 8.56 7.83 7.64
CA LYS A 325 9.52 8.05 8.74
C LYS A 325 9.28 7.05 9.87
N HIS A 326 8.05 6.95 10.38
CA HIS A 326 7.72 6.07 11.49
C HIS A 326 7.74 4.58 11.07
N TRP A 327 7.40 4.28 9.82
CA TRP A 327 7.63 2.97 9.20
C TRP A 327 9.12 2.60 9.21
N MET A 328 10.01 3.49 8.75
CA MET A 328 11.46 3.23 8.76
C MET A 328 12.04 3.11 10.18
N LYS A 329 11.52 3.87 11.16
CA LYS A 329 11.85 3.68 12.59
C LYS A 329 11.40 2.30 13.08
N SER A 330 10.21 1.83 12.71
CA SER A 330 9.70 0.49 13.08
C SER A 330 10.54 -0.64 12.47
N LEU A 331 10.89 -0.53 11.18
CA LEU A 331 11.80 -1.45 10.49
C LEU A 331 13.18 -1.53 11.16
N ASN A 332 13.76 -0.37 11.49
CA ASN A 332 15.04 -0.27 12.20
C ASN A 332 14.97 -0.96 13.58
N TRP A 333 13.87 -0.74 14.32
CA TRP A 333 13.62 -1.45 15.58
C TRP A 333 13.44 -2.96 15.38
N HIS A 334 12.77 -3.42 14.33
CA HIS A 334 12.67 -4.85 14.02
C HIS A 334 14.03 -5.49 13.70
N ILE A 335 14.96 -4.79 13.03
CA ILE A 335 16.34 -5.28 12.88
C ILE A 335 17.00 -5.42 14.26
N ALA A 336 16.83 -4.45 15.16
CA ALA A 336 17.34 -4.55 16.53
C ALA A 336 16.73 -5.74 17.29
N TYR A 337 15.41 -5.90 17.24
CA TYR A 337 14.65 -6.95 17.93
C TYR A 337 15.03 -8.35 17.44
N LYS A 338 14.95 -8.62 16.13
CA LYS A 338 15.22 -9.97 15.57
C LYS A 338 16.70 -10.38 15.67
N ASN A 339 17.62 -9.45 15.96
CA ASN A 339 19.04 -9.73 16.23
C ASN A 339 19.39 -9.72 17.73
N GLY A 340 18.40 -9.56 18.64
CA GLY A 340 18.64 -9.56 20.08
C GLY A 340 19.42 -8.35 20.61
N LEU A 341 19.39 -7.22 19.90
CA LEU A 341 20.20 -6.02 20.18
C LEU A 341 19.47 -4.97 21.04
N LEU A 342 18.27 -5.28 21.55
CA LEU A 342 17.51 -4.38 22.43
C LEU A 342 18.08 -4.32 23.86
N ASP A 343 17.94 -3.17 24.49
CA ASP A 343 18.27 -2.93 25.90
C ASP A 343 17.00 -2.98 26.75
N LYS A 344 16.89 -4.03 27.58
CA LYS A 344 15.70 -4.35 28.39
C LYS A 344 15.44 -3.37 29.54
N ASP A 345 16.47 -2.65 29.98
CA ASP A 345 16.41 -1.72 31.11
C ASP A 345 16.44 -0.24 30.67
N SER A 346 16.45 0.01 29.36
CA SER A 346 16.42 1.35 28.80
C SER A 346 15.03 2.02 28.80
N THR A 347 15.03 3.35 28.89
CA THR A 347 13.84 4.21 28.89
C THR A 347 13.08 4.17 27.57
N GLU A 348 11.79 4.55 27.59
CA GLU A 348 10.91 4.54 26.38
C GLU A 348 11.40 5.46 25.24
N GLU A 349 12.30 6.40 25.53
CA GLU A 349 12.94 7.32 24.59
C GLU A 349 14.16 6.70 23.87
N ASN A 350 14.68 5.55 24.33
CA ASN A 350 15.81 4.88 23.69
C ASN A 350 15.33 4.05 22.49
N SER A 351 15.93 4.27 21.32
CA SER A 351 15.60 3.56 20.08
C SER A 351 15.87 2.05 20.11
N LEU A 352 16.58 1.57 21.13
CA LEU A 352 16.83 0.16 21.42
C LEU A 352 15.97 -0.37 22.58
N SER A 353 15.02 0.40 23.10
CA SER A 353 14.13 -0.06 24.17
C SER A 353 13.08 -1.04 23.64
N LEU A 354 12.67 -1.98 24.50
CA LEU A 354 11.60 -2.92 24.22
C LEU A 354 10.24 -2.21 24.02
N THR A 355 10.04 -1.03 24.63
CA THR A 355 8.82 -0.23 24.47
C THR A 355 8.88 0.80 23.34
N TYR A 356 9.99 0.96 22.62
CA TYR A 356 10.15 1.99 21.58
C TYR A 356 9.05 2.01 20.49
N PRO A 357 8.44 0.88 20.08
CA PRO A 357 7.31 0.91 19.14
C PRO A 357 6.09 1.72 19.63
N LYS A 358 5.88 1.80 20.95
CA LYS A 358 4.88 2.68 21.59
C LYS A 358 5.18 4.15 21.26
N THR A 359 6.44 4.55 21.40
CA THR A 359 6.93 5.90 21.08
C THR A 359 6.73 6.20 19.60
N ILE A 360 7.22 5.32 18.70
CA ILE A 360 7.05 5.45 17.24
C ILE A 360 5.57 5.64 16.85
N ALA A 361 4.68 4.80 17.37
CA ALA A 361 3.26 4.86 17.03
C ALA A 361 2.55 6.08 17.62
N HIS A 362 2.90 6.50 18.84
CA HIS A 362 2.35 7.71 19.46
C HIS A 362 2.82 8.98 18.73
N GLU A 363 4.10 9.08 18.37
CA GLU A 363 4.66 10.18 17.57
C GLU A 363 3.97 10.28 16.20
N PHE A 364 3.74 9.13 15.55
CA PHE A 364 3.00 9.05 14.29
C PHE A 364 1.56 9.57 14.45
N LEU A 365 0.77 8.96 15.34
CA LEU A 365 -0.64 9.31 15.56
C LEU A 365 -0.81 10.79 15.87
N LYS A 366 0.00 11.32 16.80
CA LYS A 366 0.02 12.74 17.19
C LYS A 366 0.34 13.66 16.01
N SER A 367 1.25 13.25 15.13
CA SER A 367 1.67 14.02 13.96
C SER A 367 0.64 14.01 12.82
N VAL A 368 -0.22 12.99 12.74
CA VAL A 368 -1.26 12.85 11.69
C VAL A 368 -2.69 13.13 12.15
N THR A 369 -2.94 13.39 13.45
CA THR A 369 -4.29 13.55 14.04
C THR A 369 -5.17 14.56 13.28
N ASN A 370 -4.58 15.65 12.79
CA ASN A 370 -5.28 16.72 12.09
C ASN A 370 -5.15 16.66 10.55
N LEU A 371 -4.59 15.59 9.98
CA LEU A 371 -4.41 15.46 8.53
C LEU A 371 -5.65 14.81 7.88
N PRO A 372 -6.12 15.33 6.73
CA PRO A 372 -7.36 14.89 6.13
C PRO A 372 -7.27 13.50 5.51
N ILE A 373 -8.38 12.76 5.52
CA ILE A 373 -8.46 11.36 5.07
C ILE A 373 -7.95 11.20 3.61
N PHE A 374 -8.29 12.13 2.72
CA PHE A 374 -7.85 12.09 1.31
C PHE A 374 -6.32 12.10 1.15
N ALA A 375 -5.57 12.66 2.12
CA ALA A 375 -4.12 12.68 2.07
C ALA A 375 -3.50 11.29 2.29
N PHE A 376 -4.18 10.41 3.03
CA PHE A 376 -3.85 8.99 3.11
C PHE A 376 -4.26 8.27 1.83
N GLU A 377 -5.51 8.43 1.39
CA GLU A 377 -6.05 7.80 0.17
C GLU A 377 -5.17 8.09 -1.06
N SER A 378 -4.69 9.34 -1.21
CA SER A 378 -3.82 9.75 -2.32
C SER A 378 -2.43 9.08 -2.31
N ASN A 379 -1.95 8.64 -1.14
CA ASN A 379 -0.71 7.86 -1.02
C ASN A 379 -0.91 6.36 -1.34
N GLY A 380 -2.15 5.93 -1.59
CA GLY A 380 -2.47 4.62 -2.14
C GLY A 380 -2.32 3.43 -1.17
N PRO A 381 -2.47 2.20 -1.69
CA PRO A 381 -2.57 0.97 -0.89
C PRO A 381 -1.39 0.72 0.06
N GLY A 382 -0.18 1.17 -0.31
CA GLY A 382 1.03 1.07 0.51
C GLY A 382 0.95 1.77 1.87
N VAL A 383 -0.05 2.64 2.11
CA VAL A 383 -0.35 3.20 3.44
C VAL A 383 -0.62 2.08 4.46
N VAL A 384 -1.41 1.07 4.07
CA VAL A 384 -1.87 -0.02 4.94
C VAL A 384 -0.71 -0.91 5.34
N VAL A 385 0.18 -1.20 4.38
CA VAL A 385 1.40 -1.98 4.55
C VAL A 385 2.32 -1.31 5.58
N LYS A 386 2.54 0.00 5.42
CA LYS A 386 3.36 0.79 6.36
C LYS A 386 2.76 0.86 7.77
N LEU A 387 1.43 0.97 7.88
CA LEU A 387 0.73 0.95 9.19
C LEU A 387 0.80 -0.43 9.86
N LEU A 388 0.68 -1.53 9.10
CA LEU A 388 0.78 -2.90 9.62
C LEU A 388 2.17 -3.19 10.20
N GLU A 389 3.24 -2.67 9.62
CA GLU A 389 4.61 -2.78 10.15
C GLU A 389 4.80 -2.00 11.48
N ILE A 390 4.07 -0.90 11.68
CA ILE A 390 4.02 -0.17 12.97
C ILE A 390 3.21 -0.97 14.01
N ALA A 391 2.04 -1.51 13.61
CA ALA A 391 1.23 -2.38 14.46
C ALA A 391 1.96 -3.67 14.85
N GLN A 392 2.80 -4.21 13.96
CA GLN A 392 3.63 -5.39 14.20
C GLN A 392 4.71 -5.13 15.26
N GLY A 393 5.34 -3.94 15.25
CA GLY A 393 6.26 -3.53 16.31
C GLY A 393 5.58 -3.40 17.68
N LEU A 394 4.38 -2.80 17.72
CA LEU A 394 3.55 -2.75 18.92
C LEU A 394 3.18 -4.16 19.43
N ALA A 395 2.78 -5.07 18.54
CA ALA A 395 2.38 -6.42 18.89
C ALA A 395 3.54 -7.28 19.43
N ASP A 396 4.73 -7.18 18.82
CA ASP A 396 5.93 -7.86 19.34
C ASP A 396 6.36 -7.24 20.69
N SER A 397 6.28 -5.92 20.85
CA SER A 397 6.54 -5.21 22.13
C SER A 397 5.57 -5.63 23.24
N ILE A 398 4.26 -5.74 22.96
CA ILE A 398 3.23 -6.19 23.92
C ILE A 398 3.54 -7.60 24.43
N ASN A 399 3.86 -8.53 23.52
CA ASN A 399 4.13 -9.94 23.84
C ASN A 399 5.34 -10.07 24.78
N ASP A 400 6.47 -9.44 24.45
CA ASP A 400 7.68 -9.52 25.26
C ASP A 400 7.53 -8.76 26.60
N MET A 401 6.84 -7.61 26.63
CA MET A 401 6.61 -6.87 27.88
C MET A 401 5.76 -7.67 28.89
N ALA A 402 4.78 -8.44 28.41
CA ALA A 402 3.99 -9.35 29.24
C ALA A 402 4.82 -10.51 29.84
N LEU A 403 5.98 -10.85 29.24
CA LEU A 403 6.91 -11.85 29.76
C LEU A 403 7.99 -11.25 30.68
N VAL A 404 8.26 -9.94 30.60
CA VAL A 404 9.42 -9.30 31.27
C VAL A 404 9.02 -8.47 32.50
N ARG A 405 7.79 -7.93 32.60
CA ARG A 405 7.40 -7.03 33.70
C ARG A 405 6.00 -7.33 34.25
N GLU A 406 5.94 -8.10 35.36
CA GLU A 406 4.70 -8.52 36.06
C GLU A 406 3.72 -7.39 36.43
N ASN A 407 4.21 -6.15 36.56
CA ASN A 407 3.42 -4.97 36.95
C ASN A 407 3.45 -3.84 35.91
N TYR A 408 3.73 -4.13 34.64
CA TYR A 408 3.66 -3.12 33.57
C TYR A 408 2.20 -2.80 33.19
N ASN A 409 1.82 -1.52 33.23
CA ASN A 409 0.53 -1.06 32.73
C ASN A 409 0.51 -1.14 31.19
N SER A 410 -0.07 -2.21 30.64
CA SER A 410 -0.14 -2.42 29.19
C SER A 410 -1.24 -1.60 28.50
N ILE A 411 -2.19 -1.01 29.22
CA ILE A 411 -3.35 -0.30 28.64
C ILE A 411 -2.91 0.74 27.58
N PRO A 412 -1.93 1.64 27.82
CA PRO A 412 -1.56 2.67 26.84
C PRO A 412 -0.95 2.12 25.55
N ILE A 413 -0.29 0.96 25.57
CA ILE A 413 0.27 0.36 24.34
C ILE A 413 -0.81 -0.41 23.56
N HIS A 414 -1.82 -0.98 24.23
CA HIS A 414 -3.00 -1.54 23.57
C HIS A 414 -3.91 -0.47 22.98
N ASP A 415 -4.15 0.66 23.68
CA ASP A 415 -4.92 1.80 23.14
C ASP A 415 -4.23 2.37 21.88
N THR A 416 -2.89 2.43 21.90
CA THR A 416 -2.07 2.85 20.76
C THR A 416 -2.21 1.85 19.60
N LEU A 417 -2.18 0.54 19.86
CA LEU A 417 -2.40 -0.51 18.85
C LEU A 417 -3.80 -0.44 18.25
N HIS A 418 -4.84 -0.27 19.07
CA HIS A 418 -6.23 -0.10 18.62
C HIS A 418 -6.39 1.14 17.72
N SER A 419 -5.71 2.23 18.08
CA SER A 419 -5.69 3.47 17.29
C SER A 419 -5.01 3.28 15.91
N ILE A 420 -3.87 2.60 15.86
CA ILE A 420 -3.23 2.23 14.58
C ILE A 420 -4.12 1.27 13.77
N PHE A 421 -4.73 0.27 14.43
CA PHE A 421 -5.61 -0.70 13.77
C PHE A 421 -6.88 -0.06 13.20
N THR A 422 -7.42 0.99 13.84
CA THR A 422 -8.52 1.79 13.29
C THR A 422 -8.14 2.44 11.96
N LEU A 423 -6.90 2.91 11.80
CA LEU A 423 -6.40 3.43 10.51
C LEU A 423 -6.18 2.30 9.48
N ILE A 424 -5.65 1.16 9.90
CA ILE A 424 -5.50 -0.03 9.03
C ILE A 424 -6.85 -0.49 8.48
N ALA A 425 -7.85 -0.64 9.35
CA ALA A 425 -9.21 -1.06 8.98
C ALA A 425 -9.93 -0.05 8.08
N LYS A 426 -9.57 1.23 8.16
CA LYS A 426 -10.13 2.32 7.35
C LYS A 426 -9.53 2.41 5.94
N PHE A 427 -8.25 2.07 5.77
CA PHE A 427 -7.53 2.21 4.49
C PHE A 427 -7.28 0.90 3.76
N LYS A 428 -7.58 -0.27 4.35
CA LYS A 428 -7.35 -1.59 3.73
C LYS A 428 -8.02 -1.72 2.36
N THR A 429 -7.26 -2.23 1.40
CA THR A 429 -7.74 -2.64 0.07
C THR A 429 -7.33 -4.09 -0.19
N GLU A 430 -8.05 -4.79 -1.07
CA GLU A 430 -7.72 -6.18 -1.41
C GLU A 430 -6.43 -6.32 -2.26
N VAL A 431 -5.91 -5.22 -2.79
CA VAL A 431 -4.75 -5.20 -3.70
C VAL A 431 -3.43 -5.46 -2.97
N THR A 432 -3.21 -4.83 -1.80
CA THR A 432 -1.94 -4.91 -1.06
C THR A 432 -2.16 -5.13 0.44
N LEU A 433 -2.91 -6.17 0.82
CA LEU A 433 -3.09 -6.56 2.21
C LEU A 433 -2.24 -7.79 2.58
N PRO A 434 -1.24 -7.66 3.48
CA PRO A 434 -0.60 -8.79 4.15
C PRO A 434 -1.57 -9.54 5.08
N THR A 435 -2.50 -10.32 4.51
CA THR A 435 -3.70 -10.85 5.19
C THR A 435 -3.41 -11.59 6.50
N GLU A 436 -2.37 -12.40 6.58
CA GLU A 436 -2.03 -13.14 7.81
C GLU A 436 -1.50 -12.21 8.92
N LEU A 437 -0.73 -11.17 8.56
CA LEU A 437 -0.31 -10.15 9.52
C LEU A 437 -1.51 -9.30 9.98
N TYR A 438 -2.37 -8.87 9.05
CA TYR A 438 -3.62 -8.19 9.37
C TYR A 438 -4.46 -9.01 10.36
N ARG A 439 -4.69 -10.30 10.07
CA ARG A 439 -5.47 -11.23 10.89
C ARG A 439 -4.84 -11.43 12.28
N ARG A 440 -3.51 -11.49 12.37
CA ARG A 440 -2.78 -11.57 13.65
C ARG A 440 -3.00 -10.31 14.50
N ILE A 441 -2.88 -9.12 13.91
CA ILE A 441 -3.12 -7.85 14.61
C ILE A 441 -4.59 -7.71 15.04
N GLU A 442 -5.52 -8.02 14.15
CA GLU A 442 -6.98 -8.03 14.41
C GLU A 442 -7.32 -8.97 15.58
N THR A 443 -6.74 -10.17 15.61
CA THR A 443 -6.90 -11.12 16.73
C THR A 443 -6.37 -10.55 18.05
N MET A 444 -5.19 -9.90 18.03
CA MET A 444 -4.63 -9.28 19.24
C MET A 444 -5.49 -8.12 19.75
N VAL A 445 -5.94 -7.23 18.87
CA VAL A 445 -6.82 -6.10 19.23
C VAL A 445 -8.14 -6.61 19.82
N ASN A 446 -8.79 -7.57 19.15
CA ASN A 446 -10.06 -8.14 19.61
C ASN A 446 -9.94 -8.97 20.90
N SER A 447 -8.73 -9.44 21.25
CA SER A 447 -8.50 -10.15 22.51
C SER A 447 -8.39 -9.23 23.74
N TYR A 448 -8.15 -7.92 23.54
CA TYR A 448 -7.91 -6.95 24.62
C TYR A 448 -9.10 -5.99 24.78
N SER A 449 -10.22 -6.54 25.24
CA SER A 449 -11.44 -5.77 25.54
C SER A 449 -11.27 -4.89 26.79
N VAL A 450 -10.73 -3.67 26.61
CA VAL A 450 -10.72 -2.64 27.65
C VAL A 450 -12.16 -2.28 28.04
N PRO A 451 -12.54 -2.33 29.33
CA PRO A 451 -13.80 -1.74 29.80
C PRO A 451 -13.73 -0.21 29.62
N ARG A 452 -14.29 0.29 28.52
CA ARG A 452 -14.31 1.74 28.24
C ARG A 452 -15.06 2.46 29.36
N PRO A 453 -14.49 3.53 29.96
CA PRO A 453 -15.25 4.41 30.84
C PRO A 453 -16.47 4.98 30.10
N ILE A 454 -17.61 5.06 30.77
CA ILE A 454 -18.82 5.65 30.20
C ILE A 454 -18.62 7.17 30.16
N GLY A 455 -18.19 7.69 29.01
CA GLY A 455 -18.00 9.11 28.76
C GLY A 455 -17.04 9.38 27.60
N TYR A 456 -17.45 10.31 26.73
CA TYR A 456 -16.79 10.78 25.50
C TYR A 456 -16.89 9.87 24.26
N LEU A 457 -17.22 10.52 23.14
CA LEU A 457 -17.29 10.01 21.76
C LEU A 457 -18.46 9.07 21.41
N GLU A 458 -19.69 9.54 21.65
CA GLU A 458 -20.73 9.48 20.61
C GLU A 458 -20.80 10.82 19.88
N GLU A 459 -20.04 10.95 18.81
CA GLU A 459 -20.31 11.86 17.68
C GLU A 459 -19.43 11.39 16.49
N LEU A 460 -19.89 11.62 15.25
CA LEU A 460 -19.20 11.24 13.99
C LEU A 460 -19.13 9.74 13.63
N SER A 461 -20.15 8.96 13.97
CA SER A 461 -20.63 7.89 13.07
C SER A 461 -21.76 8.45 12.20
N SER A 462 -21.70 8.23 10.88
CA SER A 462 -22.70 8.76 9.94
C SER A 462 -24.01 7.97 10.01
N GLU A 463 -25.06 8.58 10.55
CA GLU A 463 -26.42 8.03 10.56
C GLU A 463 -27.06 8.08 9.17
N SER A 464 -27.43 6.90 8.64
CA SER A 464 -28.51 6.76 7.66
C SER A 464 -29.04 5.31 7.61
N ASP A 465 -28.15 4.32 7.65
CA ASP A 465 -28.47 2.94 7.25
C ASP A 465 -28.46 1.91 8.42
N GLN A 466 -28.42 2.34 9.69
CA GLN A 466 -28.31 1.44 10.86
C GLN A 466 -29.39 1.62 11.94
N SER A 467 -30.36 2.52 11.76
CA SER A 467 -31.41 2.78 12.75
C SER A 467 -32.40 1.62 12.87
N GLU A 468 -32.98 1.16 11.76
CA GLU A 468 -34.08 0.18 11.76
C GLU A 468 -33.70 -1.17 12.39
N ASP A 469 -32.55 -1.76 12.03
CA ASP A 469 -32.13 -3.05 12.59
C ASP A 469 -31.69 -2.95 14.06
N ASN A 470 -31.24 -1.78 14.53
CA ASN A 470 -30.93 -1.52 15.95
C ASN A 470 -32.22 -1.41 16.77
N GLN A 471 -33.22 -0.66 16.28
CA GLN A 471 -34.55 -0.58 16.92
C GLN A 471 -35.25 -1.95 16.94
N TYR A 472 -35.24 -2.69 15.83
CA TYR A 472 -35.80 -4.04 15.77
C TYR A 472 -35.10 -5.01 16.74
N SER A 473 -33.77 -4.95 16.84
CA SER A 473 -33.01 -5.79 17.79
C SER A 473 -33.44 -5.51 19.24
N ARG A 474 -33.58 -4.23 19.62
CA ARG A 474 -34.08 -3.82 20.94
C ARG A 474 -35.51 -4.30 21.19
N PHE A 475 -36.41 -4.18 20.21
CA PHE A 475 -37.78 -4.69 20.31
C PHE A 475 -37.79 -6.20 20.56
N ARG A 476 -37.01 -6.97 19.79
CA ARG A 476 -36.92 -8.42 19.93
C ARG A 476 -36.41 -8.87 21.31
N GLU A 477 -35.48 -8.13 21.90
CA GLU A 477 -34.92 -8.44 23.23
C GLU A 477 -35.85 -8.10 24.39
N ASN A 478 -36.81 -7.18 24.18
CA ASN A 478 -37.72 -6.67 25.21
C ASN A 478 -39.18 -7.12 25.02
N LEU A 479 -39.47 -8.05 24.09
CA LEU A 479 -40.82 -8.50 23.78
C LEU A 479 -41.35 -9.50 24.83
N ASP A 480 -41.91 -8.98 25.93
CA ASP A 480 -42.63 -9.76 26.95
C ASP A 480 -43.97 -9.10 27.38
N ASP A 481 -44.74 -9.81 28.21
CA ASP A 481 -46.09 -9.39 28.63
C ASP A 481 -46.12 -8.03 29.38
N ASP A 482 -45.03 -7.67 30.07
CA ASP A 482 -44.89 -6.40 30.80
C ASP A 482 -44.60 -5.25 29.82
N PHE A 483 -43.74 -5.48 28.81
CA PHE A 483 -43.57 -4.53 27.71
C PHE A 483 -44.86 -4.34 26.89
N ILE A 484 -45.59 -5.42 26.56
CA ILE A 484 -46.87 -5.35 25.85
C ILE A 484 -47.93 -4.60 26.66
N THR A 485 -48.01 -4.81 27.98
CA THR A 485 -48.90 -4.06 28.86
C THR A 485 -48.56 -2.57 28.84
N LYS A 486 -47.29 -2.21 29.04
CA LYS A 486 -46.82 -0.81 29.00
C LYS A 486 -47.00 -0.16 27.64
N LEU A 487 -46.84 -0.92 26.55
CA LEU A 487 -47.08 -0.47 25.18
C LEU A 487 -48.55 -0.07 24.99
N ASN A 488 -49.48 -0.91 25.43
CA ASN A 488 -50.91 -0.60 25.41
C ASN A 488 -51.20 0.64 26.28
N ASP A 489 -50.73 0.66 27.53
CA ASP A 489 -50.99 1.72 28.50
C ASP A 489 -50.38 3.09 28.14
N SER A 490 -49.28 3.11 27.38
CA SER A 490 -48.54 4.34 27.04
C SER A 490 -48.80 4.85 25.63
N VAL A 491 -49.01 3.95 24.65
CA VAL A 491 -49.08 4.30 23.22
C VAL A 491 -50.51 4.22 22.65
N PHE A 492 -51.37 3.37 23.20
CA PHE A 492 -52.72 3.12 22.66
C PHE A 492 -53.88 3.61 23.57
N ASN A 493 -53.63 3.80 24.86
CA ASN A 493 -54.60 4.11 25.94
C ASN A 493 -55.43 5.41 25.82
N ASN A 494 -55.32 6.15 24.71
CA ASN A 494 -56.17 7.33 24.39
C ASN A 494 -56.55 7.39 22.89
N SER A 495 -56.34 6.31 22.13
CA SER A 495 -56.72 6.24 20.71
C SER A 495 -58.21 5.87 20.56
N GLN A 496 -58.86 6.37 19.49
CA GLN A 496 -60.23 5.94 19.14
C GLN A 496 -60.28 4.54 18.49
N ASP A 497 -59.12 3.98 18.15
CA ASP A 497 -58.95 2.71 17.43
C ASP A 497 -57.76 1.96 18.08
N PRO A 498 -57.98 1.23 19.18
CA PRO A 498 -56.91 0.55 19.91
C PRO A 498 -56.37 -0.64 19.12
N PHE A 499 -55.08 -0.91 19.23
CA PHE A 499 -54.44 -2.01 18.49
C PHE A 499 -54.99 -3.38 18.97
N PRO A 500 -55.60 -4.21 18.11
CA PRO A 500 -56.14 -5.51 18.50
C PRO A 500 -55.00 -6.52 18.62
N PHE A 501 -54.48 -6.72 19.83
CA PHE A 501 -53.41 -7.70 20.11
C PHE A 501 -53.82 -9.15 19.77
N GLU A 502 -55.12 -9.44 19.67
CA GLU A 502 -55.69 -10.68 19.10
C GLU A 502 -55.23 -10.96 17.65
N GLU A 503 -54.87 -9.92 16.85
CA GLU A 503 -54.29 -10.09 15.51
C GLU A 503 -52.84 -10.63 15.54
N LEU A 504 -52.17 -10.62 16.70
CA LEU A 504 -50.81 -11.11 16.89
C LEU A 504 -50.74 -12.58 17.33
N GLU A 505 -51.80 -13.14 17.93
CA GLU A 505 -51.84 -14.56 18.36
C GLU A 505 -51.61 -15.55 17.21
N ASN A 506 -51.74 -15.08 15.96
CA ASN A 506 -51.57 -15.85 14.74
C ASN A 506 -50.13 -15.81 14.16
N THR A 507 -49.18 -15.08 14.76
CA THR A 507 -47.77 -15.07 14.31
C THR A 507 -46.77 -14.99 15.47
N ASN A 508 -45.72 -15.81 15.39
CA ASN A 508 -44.64 -15.88 16.38
C ASN A 508 -43.31 -15.28 15.87
N ASP A 509 -43.32 -14.49 14.78
CA ASP A 509 -42.13 -13.80 14.28
C ASP A 509 -42.05 -12.36 14.83
N PRO A 510 -41.07 -12.03 15.70
CA PRO A 510 -40.90 -10.69 16.22
C PRO A 510 -40.68 -9.62 15.14
N LYS A 511 -40.13 -9.93 13.95
CA LYS A 511 -39.94 -8.92 12.90
C LYS A 511 -41.25 -8.59 12.19
N GLU A 512 -42.14 -9.58 12.03
CA GLU A 512 -43.50 -9.32 11.54
C GLU A 512 -44.30 -8.51 12.55
N ILE A 513 -44.24 -8.85 13.84
CA ILE A 513 -44.91 -8.12 14.92
C ILE A 513 -44.41 -6.67 14.98
N TYR A 514 -43.09 -6.44 14.96
CA TYR A 514 -42.49 -5.11 14.95
C TYR A 514 -43.03 -4.25 13.81
N ASN A 515 -42.98 -4.77 12.58
CA ASN A 515 -43.42 -4.06 11.38
C ASN A 515 -44.93 -3.79 11.39
N ARG A 516 -45.76 -4.70 11.92
CA ARG A 516 -47.21 -4.52 12.07
C ARG A 516 -47.58 -3.43 13.09
N ILE A 517 -46.77 -3.27 14.15
CA ILE A 517 -46.96 -2.22 15.16
C ILE A 517 -46.52 -0.87 14.56
N THR A 518 -45.26 -0.73 14.14
CA THR A 518 -44.69 0.55 13.68
C THR A 518 -45.45 1.16 12.50
N SER A 519 -45.90 0.34 11.55
CA SER A 519 -46.67 0.81 10.38
C SER A 519 -48.07 1.35 10.71
N ARG A 520 -48.59 1.16 11.93
CA ARG A 520 -49.85 1.77 12.41
C ARG A 520 -49.64 2.96 13.38
N LEU A 521 -48.41 3.26 13.81
CA LEU A 521 -48.17 4.36 14.75
C LEU A 521 -48.22 5.73 14.04
N THR A 522 -48.89 6.70 14.66
CA THR A 522 -48.69 8.12 14.31
C THR A 522 -47.30 8.59 14.78
N PRO A 523 -46.71 9.68 14.23
CA PRO A 523 -45.37 10.12 14.62
C PRO A 523 -45.17 10.34 16.13
N GLN A 524 -46.19 10.87 16.82
CA GLN A 524 -46.16 11.08 18.27
C GLN A 524 -46.23 9.76 19.07
N GLN A 525 -46.92 8.75 18.52
CA GLN A 525 -46.93 7.40 19.07
C GLN A 525 -45.61 6.66 18.81
N MET A 526 -44.97 6.89 17.65
CA MET A 526 -43.64 6.34 17.34
C MET A 526 -42.57 6.90 18.31
N GLU A 527 -42.56 8.20 18.56
CA GLU A 527 -41.68 8.83 19.58
C GLU A 527 -41.89 8.21 20.97
N THR A 528 -43.15 7.95 21.36
CA THR A 528 -43.48 7.29 22.64
C THR A 528 -43.06 5.81 22.68
N PHE A 529 -43.15 5.11 21.54
CA PHE A 529 -42.74 3.71 21.37
C PHE A 529 -41.21 3.55 21.42
N GLU A 530 -40.47 4.42 20.74
CA GLU A 530 -39.00 4.46 20.79
C GLU A 530 -38.50 4.81 22.20
N TYR A 531 -39.14 5.75 22.89
CA TYR A 531 -38.85 6.04 24.29
C TYR A 531 -39.09 4.82 25.19
N LEU A 532 -40.20 4.08 24.99
CA LEU A 532 -40.48 2.87 25.75
C LEU A 532 -39.40 1.80 25.53
N LEU A 533 -38.99 1.57 24.27
CA LEU A 533 -37.90 0.67 23.88
C LEU A 533 -36.52 1.06 24.44
N ALA A 534 -36.27 2.35 24.65
CA ALA A 534 -35.06 2.82 25.32
C ALA A 534 -35.13 2.65 26.86
N SER A 535 -36.32 2.69 27.44
CA SER A 535 -36.52 2.76 28.89
C SER A 535 -36.37 1.41 29.63
N THR A 536 -36.71 0.29 28.98
CA THR A 536 -36.73 -1.06 29.61
C THR A 536 -35.34 -1.58 30.03
N VAL A 537 -34.26 -1.03 29.46
CA VAL A 537 -32.87 -1.43 29.72
C VAL A 537 -32.45 -1.27 31.19
N ASN A 538 -33.16 -0.43 31.98
CA ASN A 538 -32.73 -0.02 33.32
C ASN A 538 -33.36 -0.78 34.51
N SER A 539 -34.19 -1.81 34.29
CA SER A 539 -34.95 -2.48 35.39
C SER A 539 -34.43 -3.86 35.84
N THR A 540 -33.35 -3.84 36.64
CA THR A 540 -32.93 -4.84 37.67
C THR A 540 -32.45 -6.26 37.25
N PRO A 541 -31.53 -6.89 38.04
CA PRO A 541 -30.90 -8.17 37.71
C PRO A 541 -31.70 -9.41 38.16
N ARG A 542 -31.67 -10.48 37.35
CA ARG A 542 -32.28 -11.79 37.71
C ARG A 542 -31.32 -12.66 38.54
N MET A 543 -31.70 -12.94 39.79
CA MET A 543 -31.12 -14.03 40.60
C MET A 543 -31.69 -15.40 40.18
N PRO A 544 -30.91 -16.50 40.26
CA PRO A 544 -31.38 -17.84 39.89
C PRO A 544 -32.18 -18.52 41.02
N SER A 545 -33.29 -19.19 40.67
CA SER A 545 -34.09 -20.03 41.59
C SER A 545 -34.85 -21.12 40.78
N PRO A 546 -35.50 -22.15 41.37
CA PRO A 546 -35.08 -23.53 41.12
C PRO A 546 -36.16 -24.48 40.51
N LEU A 547 -35.84 -25.78 40.48
CA LEU A 547 -36.66 -26.85 39.89
C LEU A 547 -38.05 -27.03 40.54
N SER A 548 -39.10 -27.14 39.71
CA SER A 548 -40.07 -28.27 39.72
C SER A 548 -41.10 -28.08 38.58
N THR A 549 -41.19 -28.96 37.57
CA THR A 549 -41.85 -30.29 37.53
C THR A 549 -43.38 -30.24 37.43
N GLN A 550 -43.95 -30.66 36.28
CA GLN A 550 -44.93 -31.79 36.20
C GLN A 550 -45.30 -32.20 34.76
N LEU A 551 -45.25 -33.52 34.51
CA LEU A 551 -46.19 -34.41 33.78
C LEU A 551 -46.78 -34.01 32.40
N GLY A 552 -46.79 -34.89 31.38
CA GLY A 552 -46.28 -36.27 31.32
C GLY A 552 -46.80 -37.10 30.12
N LEU A 553 -46.87 -38.43 30.31
CA LEU A 553 -47.47 -39.50 29.45
C LEU A 553 -46.62 -40.15 28.32
N ASN A 554 -46.03 -41.30 28.69
CA ASN A 554 -46.10 -42.60 28.02
C ASN A 554 -45.59 -42.81 26.57
N LYS A 555 -44.55 -43.65 26.44
CA LYS A 555 -44.77 -45.07 26.13
C LYS A 555 -43.60 -46.01 26.50
N GLN A 556 -43.98 -47.21 26.91
CA GLN A 556 -43.13 -48.33 27.33
C GLN A 556 -42.35 -48.95 26.16
N PHE A 557 -41.25 -49.64 26.48
CA PHE A 557 -41.12 -51.08 26.19
C PHE A 557 -40.20 -51.75 27.22
N ASN A 558 -40.43 -53.05 27.51
CA ASN A 558 -39.60 -53.87 28.39
C ASN A 558 -38.71 -54.81 27.57
N VAL A 559 -37.46 -55.01 28.01
CA VAL A 559 -36.86 -56.30 28.46
C VAL A 559 -35.39 -56.05 28.79
#